data_AF-A0A7S2GTD0-F1
#
_entry.id   AF-A0A7S2GTD0-F1
#
_cell.length_a   1.000
_cell.length_b   1.000
_cell.length_c   1.000
_cell.angle_alpha   90.00
_cell.angle_beta   90.00
_cell.angle_gamma   90.00
#
_symmetry.space_group_name_H-M   'P 1'
#
loop_
_entity.id
_entity.type
_entity.pdbx_description
1 polymer ?
#
loop_
_entity_poly.entity_id
_entity_poly.type
_entity_poly.pdbx_seq_one_letter_code
_entity_poly.pdbx_strand_id
1 'polypeptide(L)'
;MPQHKQAMTPSLWSRIEGREGQQLPGRVAPWSPATRWRDRILLRLGRVQWHAGHRLGEIVSHPSGEINYLTRSCVTISKADKTLITVPTTQDWQRQRLKAGEMLFAWLLDPPRPIPLAWCTPFGLVHSPFPSLLPHDGSNTSAAAAVRDIEIEKPCLPSARKTTPLFGDENNRPFTYSVLHRELRKVLTALLGARAASLYSWHSLRSGLACALQS
;
A
#
# COMPACT_ATOMS: atom_id res chain seq x y z
N MET A 1 -8.13 5.07 31.65
CA MET A 1 -8.81 5.91 30.65
C MET A 1 -8.60 5.31 29.27
N PRO A 2 -9.64 5.11 28.44
CA PRO A 2 -9.46 4.65 27.07
C PRO A 2 -8.71 5.72 26.29
N GLN A 3 -7.50 5.39 25.83
CA GLN A 3 -6.73 6.30 24.99
C GLN A 3 -7.43 6.44 23.64
N HIS A 4 -7.95 7.64 23.35
CA HIS A 4 -8.54 7.93 22.04
C HIS A 4 -7.47 7.76 20.96
N LYS A 5 -7.80 7.04 19.88
CA LYS A 5 -6.90 6.91 18.74
C LYS A 5 -6.70 8.29 18.11
N GLN A 6 -5.47 8.58 17.70
CA GLN A 6 -5.11 9.81 17.01
C GLN A 6 -5.05 9.56 15.51
N ALA A 7 -5.37 10.59 14.72
CA ALA A 7 -5.09 10.60 13.30
C ALA A 7 -3.56 10.65 13.08
N MET A 8 -3.06 9.83 12.17
CA MET A 8 -1.64 9.86 11.79
C MET A 8 -1.46 10.98 10.78
N THR A 9 -0.59 11.95 11.04
CA THR A 9 -0.37 13.08 10.13
C THR A 9 0.58 12.72 8.98
N PRO A 10 0.54 13.45 7.85
CA PRO A 10 1.53 13.28 6.78
C PRO A 10 2.96 13.44 7.31
N SER A 11 3.19 14.41 8.20
CA SER A 11 4.50 14.66 8.83
C SER A 11 5.00 13.48 9.68
N LEU A 12 4.12 12.74 10.36
CA LEU A 12 4.50 11.55 11.09
C LEU A 12 4.90 10.42 10.13
N TRP A 13 4.19 10.27 9.01
CA TRP A 13 4.57 9.29 8.01
C TRP A 13 5.89 9.64 7.32
N SER A 14 6.10 10.90 6.94
CA SER A 14 7.39 11.36 6.39
C SER A 14 8.56 11.10 7.36
N ARG A 15 8.32 11.14 8.68
CA ARG A 15 9.33 10.72 9.68
C ARG A 15 9.63 9.22 9.64
N ILE A 16 8.65 8.36 9.36
CA ILE A 16 8.87 6.92 9.17
C ILE A 16 9.67 6.69 7.89
N GLU A 17 9.31 7.37 6.81
CA GLU A 17 9.98 7.22 5.52
C GLU A 17 11.42 7.75 5.54
N GLY A 18 11.64 8.93 6.13
CA GLY A 18 12.97 9.56 6.21
C GLY A 18 13.98 8.79 7.07
N ARG A 19 13.57 7.69 7.69
CA ARG A 19 14.45 6.77 8.44
C ARG A 19 14.74 5.48 7.68
N GLU A 20 14.29 5.33 6.43
CA GLU A 20 14.61 4.18 5.60
C GLU A 20 16.13 3.94 5.55
N GLY A 21 16.55 2.70 5.79
CA GLY A 21 17.96 2.30 5.89
C GLY A 21 18.63 2.63 7.23
N GLN A 22 18.01 3.41 8.12
CA GLN A 22 18.62 3.80 9.39
C GLN A 22 18.33 2.79 10.51
N GLN A 23 19.28 2.66 11.43
CA GLN A 23 19.07 1.88 12.65
C GLN A 23 18.07 2.59 13.57
N LEU A 24 16.97 1.93 13.90
CA LEU A 24 16.00 2.46 14.86
C LEU A 24 16.24 1.89 16.26
N PRO A 25 15.98 2.66 17.33
CA PRO A 25 16.09 2.17 18.70
C PRO A 25 15.25 0.91 18.94
N GLY A 26 15.84 -0.10 19.59
CA GLY A 26 15.14 -1.34 19.97
C GLY A 26 14.82 -2.30 18.81
N ARG A 27 15.29 -2.03 17.58
CA ARG A 27 15.24 -2.99 16.48
C ARG A 27 16.59 -3.71 16.32
N VAL A 28 16.54 -4.98 15.93
CA VAL A 28 17.76 -5.77 15.64
C VAL A 28 18.38 -5.40 14.29
N ALA A 29 17.55 -4.99 13.33
CA ALA A 29 17.98 -4.59 12.00
C ALA A 29 17.57 -3.14 11.71
N PRO A 30 18.21 -2.49 10.73
CA PRO A 30 17.77 -1.20 10.21
C PRO A 30 16.32 -1.21 9.78
N TRP A 31 15.73 -0.03 9.62
CA TRP A 31 14.38 0.12 9.09
C TRP A 31 14.37 -0.08 7.56
N SER A 32 13.46 -0.93 7.06
CA SER A 32 13.30 -1.21 5.63
C SER A 32 14.61 -1.62 4.90
N PRO A 33 15.39 -2.59 5.42
CA PRO A 33 16.62 -3.01 4.76
C PRO A 33 16.29 -3.87 3.53
N ALA A 34 17.23 -3.93 2.58
CA ALA A 34 17.12 -4.76 1.37
C ALA A 34 16.94 -6.26 1.68
N THR A 35 17.34 -6.72 2.86
CA THR A 35 17.19 -8.12 3.29
C THR A 35 15.82 -8.46 3.89
N ARG A 36 15.01 -7.47 4.29
CA ARG A 36 13.74 -7.71 4.99
C ARG A 36 12.52 -7.23 4.21
N TRP A 37 11.94 -8.15 3.45
CA TRP A 37 10.77 -7.91 2.59
C TRP A 37 9.59 -7.28 3.34
N ARG A 38 9.19 -7.84 4.49
CA ARG A 38 8.11 -7.27 5.33
C ARG A 38 8.24 -5.78 5.62
N ASP A 39 9.43 -5.31 5.98
CA ASP A 39 9.62 -3.89 6.30
C ASP A 39 9.47 -3.03 5.05
N ARG A 40 10.02 -3.47 3.91
CA ARG A 40 9.87 -2.78 2.63
C ARG A 40 8.42 -2.71 2.17
N ILE A 41 7.68 -3.80 2.30
CA ILE A 41 6.25 -3.81 1.95
C ILE A 41 5.44 -2.93 2.89
N LEU A 42 5.76 -2.87 4.18
CA LEU A 42 5.10 -1.97 5.11
C LEU A 42 5.30 -0.50 4.72
N LEU A 43 6.52 -0.13 4.35
CA LEU A 43 6.87 1.21 3.89
C LEU A 43 6.15 1.56 2.59
N ARG A 44 6.19 0.65 1.61
CA ARG A 44 5.53 0.80 0.30
C ARG A 44 4.01 0.88 0.41
N LEU A 45 3.42 0.08 1.30
CA LEU A 45 2.00 0.13 1.59
C LEU A 45 1.60 1.50 2.12
N GLY A 46 2.35 2.07 3.08
CA GLY A 46 1.99 3.37 3.60
C GLY A 46 2.19 4.52 2.61
N ARG A 47 3.19 4.45 1.72
CA ARG A 47 3.30 5.34 0.54
C ARG A 47 2.01 5.32 -0.28
N VAL A 48 1.54 4.14 -0.66
CA VAL A 48 0.30 3.99 -1.44
C VAL A 48 -0.92 4.47 -0.65
N GLN A 49 -0.99 4.16 0.65
CA GLN A 49 -2.11 4.53 1.49
C GLN A 49 -2.26 6.04 1.68
N TRP A 50 -1.18 6.81 1.69
CA TRP A 50 -1.25 8.28 1.74
C TRP A 50 -1.77 8.93 0.45
N HIS A 51 -1.77 8.21 -0.67
CA HIS A 51 -2.34 8.70 -1.92
C HIS A 51 -3.74 8.14 -2.18
N ALA A 52 -3.98 6.87 -1.85
CA ALA A 52 -5.18 6.15 -2.25
C ALA A 52 -6.19 5.96 -1.11
N GLY A 53 -5.73 5.98 0.13
CA GLY A 53 -6.59 5.84 1.32
C GLY A 53 -7.37 4.54 1.40
N HIS A 54 -6.94 3.44 0.77
CA HIS A 54 -7.60 2.14 0.79
C HIS A 54 -8.06 1.69 2.19
N ARG A 55 -9.24 1.07 2.26
CA ARG A 55 -9.79 0.51 3.50
C ARG A 55 -8.92 -0.64 3.98
N LEU A 56 -8.97 -0.91 5.28
CA LEU A 56 -8.22 -2.02 5.85
C LEU A 56 -8.56 -3.37 5.18
N GLY A 57 -9.84 -3.63 4.91
CA GLY A 57 -10.28 -4.85 4.22
C GLY A 57 -9.73 -5.00 2.79
N GLU A 58 -9.25 -3.91 2.18
CA GLU A 58 -8.67 -3.90 0.84
C GLU A 58 -7.16 -4.19 0.83
N ILE A 59 -6.54 -4.31 2.01
CA ILE A 59 -5.09 -4.52 2.17
C ILE A 59 -4.74 -5.73 3.02
N VAL A 60 -5.71 -6.35 3.70
CA VAL A 60 -5.50 -7.54 4.54
C VAL A 60 -6.44 -8.68 4.15
N SER A 61 -6.04 -9.91 4.46
CA SER A 61 -6.88 -11.09 4.33
C SER A 61 -8.10 -11.03 5.25
N HIS A 62 -9.25 -11.48 4.76
CA HIS A 62 -10.46 -11.66 5.56
C HIS A 62 -10.64 -13.16 5.93
N PRO A 63 -11.17 -13.49 7.12
CA PRO A 63 -11.41 -14.89 7.53
C PRO A 63 -12.33 -15.69 6.61
N SER A 64 -13.18 -15.04 5.80
CA SER A 64 -14.04 -15.72 4.82
C SER A 64 -13.25 -16.40 3.68
N GLY A 65 -11.96 -16.11 3.53
CA GLY A 65 -11.13 -16.63 2.45
C GLY A 65 -11.36 -15.94 1.10
N GLU A 66 -12.38 -15.08 1.00
CA GLU A 66 -12.65 -14.26 -0.17
C GLU A 66 -11.53 -13.24 -0.39
N ILE A 67 -11.11 -13.10 -1.65
CA ILE A 67 -10.06 -12.15 -2.05
C ILE A 67 -10.69 -10.76 -2.15
N ASN A 68 -10.67 -10.06 -1.02
CA ASN A 68 -11.15 -8.68 -0.89
C ASN A 68 -10.01 -7.65 -0.88
N TYR A 69 -8.76 -8.11 -0.99
CA TYR A 69 -7.57 -7.27 -1.02
C TYR A 69 -7.05 -7.00 -2.43
N LEU A 70 -6.24 -5.94 -2.55
CA LEU A 70 -5.52 -5.57 -3.77
C LEU A 70 -4.61 -6.72 -4.22
N THR A 71 -4.78 -7.13 -5.46
CA THR A 71 -3.97 -8.19 -6.09
C THR A 71 -3.05 -7.58 -7.14
N ARG A 72 -2.17 -8.38 -7.75
CA ARG A 72 -1.33 -7.88 -8.84
C ARG A 72 -2.16 -7.53 -10.08
N SER A 73 -3.32 -8.14 -10.30
CA SER A 73 -4.20 -7.79 -11.43
C SER A 73 -4.88 -6.42 -11.26
N CYS A 74 -4.80 -5.82 -10.08
CA CYS A 74 -5.26 -4.46 -9.81
C CYS A 74 -4.34 -3.37 -10.43
N VAL A 75 -3.16 -3.72 -10.92
CA VAL A 75 -2.16 -2.74 -11.38
C VAL A 75 -2.18 -2.61 -12.90
N THR A 76 -2.45 -1.40 -13.38
CA THR A 76 -2.36 -1.00 -14.79
C THR A 76 -1.38 0.16 -14.94
N ILE A 77 -0.52 0.10 -15.94
CA ILE A 77 0.37 1.22 -16.28
C ILE A 77 -0.30 2.06 -17.35
N SER A 78 -0.33 3.39 -17.18
CA SER A 78 -0.60 4.30 -18.28
C SER A 78 0.68 5.04 -18.64
N LYS A 79 1.07 4.92 -19.90
CA LYS A 79 2.20 5.69 -20.44
C LYS A 79 1.80 7.13 -20.71
N ALA A 80 2.79 8.00 -20.91
CA ALA A 80 2.58 9.39 -21.30
C ALA A 80 1.82 9.53 -22.64
N ASP A 81 1.97 8.55 -23.55
CA ASP A 81 1.23 8.46 -24.81
C ASP A 81 -0.21 7.90 -24.66
N LYS A 82 -0.68 7.73 -23.42
CA LYS A 82 -1.99 7.14 -23.05
C LYS A 82 -2.15 5.66 -23.38
N THR A 83 -1.09 4.95 -23.75
CA THR A 83 -1.12 3.49 -23.87
C THR A 83 -1.31 2.87 -22.50
N LEU A 84 -2.27 1.95 -22.39
CA LEU A 84 -2.54 1.20 -21.17
C LEU A 84 -1.90 -0.20 -21.26
N ILE A 85 -1.14 -0.58 -20.23
CA ILE A 85 -0.64 -1.94 -20.03
C ILE A 85 -1.38 -2.53 -18.82
N THR A 86 -2.35 -3.39 -19.09
CA THR A 86 -3.21 -4.04 -18.09
C THR A 86 -2.58 -5.29 -17.46
N VAL A 87 -1.57 -5.87 -18.11
CA VAL A 87 -0.78 -6.98 -17.58
C VAL A 87 0.71 -6.61 -17.65
N PRO A 88 1.19 -5.78 -16.71
CA PRO A 88 2.59 -5.34 -16.71
C PRO A 88 3.56 -6.51 -16.56
N THR A 89 4.54 -6.58 -17.46
CA THR A 89 5.66 -7.53 -17.37
C THR A 89 6.85 -6.90 -16.64
N THR A 90 7.79 -7.73 -16.17
CA THR A 90 9.05 -7.21 -15.59
C THR A 90 9.82 -6.33 -16.58
N GLN A 91 9.74 -6.62 -17.88
CA GLN A 91 10.36 -5.77 -18.90
C GLN A 91 9.69 -4.40 -19.00
N ASP A 92 8.35 -4.33 -18.85
CA ASP A 92 7.64 -3.05 -18.83
C ASP A 92 8.14 -2.20 -17.66
N TRP A 93 8.30 -2.79 -16.47
CA TRP A 93 8.82 -2.08 -15.29
C TRP A 93 10.30 -1.72 -15.38
N GLN A 94 11.14 -2.55 -16.01
CA GLN A 94 12.59 -2.31 -16.13
C GLN A 94 12.94 -1.33 -17.25
N ARG A 95 12.26 -1.42 -18.40
CA ARG A 95 12.43 -0.48 -19.52
C ARG A 95 11.86 0.90 -19.18
N GLN A 96 10.88 0.95 -18.28
CA GLN A 96 10.32 2.16 -17.74
C GLN A 96 11.00 2.50 -16.41
N ARG A 97 12.17 3.14 -16.49
CA ARG A 97 12.46 4.15 -15.45
C ARG A 97 11.33 5.17 -15.58
N LEU A 98 10.28 5.01 -14.79
CA LEU A 98 9.09 5.85 -14.82
C LEU A 98 9.55 7.31 -14.90
N LYS A 99 9.31 7.95 -16.04
CA LYS A 99 9.72 9.34 -16.22
C LYS A 99 8.80 10.23 -15.39
N ALA A 100 9.29 11.38 -14.96
CA ALA A 100 8.45 12.36 -14.27
C ALA A 100 7.23 12.69 -15.16
N GLY A 101 6.01 12.51 -14.64
CA GLY A 101 4.76 12.72 -15.36
C GLY A 101 4.09 11.47 -15.94
N GLU A 102 4.73 10.29 -15.88
CA GLU A 102 4.03 9.02 -16.16
C GLU A 102 3.10 8.65 -14.99
N MET A 103 1.96 8.00 -15.27
CA MET A 103 0.93 7.71 -14.28
C MET A 103 0.70 6.21 -14.13
N LEU A 104 0.76 5.71 -12.90
CA LEU A 104 0.30 4.36 -12.58
C LEU A 104 -1.15 4.41 -12.15
N PHE A 105 -1.96 3.52 -12.71
CA PHE A 105 -3.35 3.34 -12.34
C PHE A 105 -3.45 2.07 -11.49
N ALA A 106 -3.65 2.23 -10.19
CA ALA A 106 -3.98 1.12 -9.31
C ALA A 106 -5.51 1.03 -9.20
N TRP A 107 -6.09 0.09 -9.94
CA TRP A 107 -7.51 -0.23 -9.87
C TRP A 107 -7.78 -1.00 -8.58
N LEU A 108 -8.64 -0.47 -7.71
CA LEU A 108 -9.02 -1.14 -6.46
C LEU A 108 -9.50 -2.57 -6.68
N LEU A 109 -10.15 -2.80 -7.82
CA LEU A 109 -10.74 -4.04 -8.25
C LEU A 109 -10.56 -4.09 -9.77
N ASP A 110 -9.96 -5.16 -10.28
CA ASP A 110 -10.09 -5.52 -11.69
C ASP A 110 -11.59 -5.46 -12.04
N PRO A 111 -12.03 -4.68 -13.04
CA PRO A 111 -13.41 -4.72 -13.51
C PRO A 111 -13.61 -6.02 -14.31
N PRO A 112 -13.60 -7.19 -13.65
CA PRO A 112 -14.69 -8.13 -13.85
C PRO A 112 -15.01 -8.98 -12.60
N ARG A 113 -14.66 -8.57 -11.37
CA ARG A 113 -15.13 -9.35 -10.21
C ARG A 113 -16.57 -8.95 -9.88
N PRO A 114 -17.57 -9.85 -10.01
CA PRO A 114 -18.88 -9.62 -9.47
C PRO A 114 -18.76 -9.71 -7.95
N ILE A 115 -18.31 -8.64 -7.31
CA ILE A 115 -18.76 -8.38 -5.95
C ILE A 115 -20.28 -8.32 -6.09
N PRO A 116 -21.06 -9.14 -5.37
CA PRO A 116 -22.50 -9.10 -5.48
C PRO A 116 -22.92 -7.64 -5.29
N LEU A 117 -23.75 -7.11 -6.19
CA LEU A 117 -24.29 -5.74 -6.11
C LEU A 117 -24.91 -5.42 -4.74
N ALA A 118 -25.18 -6.42 -3.91
CA ALA A 118 -25.56 -6.27 -2.51
C ALA A 118 -24.49 -5.66 -1.59
N TRP A 119 -23.20 -5.66 -1.97
CA TRP A 119 -22.11 -5.10 -1.18
C TRP A 119 -21.57 -3.78 -1.74
N CYS A 120 -21.88 -3.45 -2.99
CA CYS A 120 -21.67 -2.12 -3.55
C CYS A 120 -22.98 -1.35 -3.46
N THR A 121 -23.08 -0.36 -2.58
CA THR A 121 -24.31 0.44 -2.55
C THR A 121 -24.50 1.14 -3.91
N PRO A 122 -25.75 1.44 -4.33
CA PRO A 122 -26.05 2.07 -5.64
C PRO A 122 -25.37 3.43 -5.90
N PHE A 123 -24.64 3.96 -4.92
CA PHE A 123 -23.92 5.24 -4.94
C PHE A 123 -22.40 5.10 -4.79
N GLY A 124 -21.83 3.87 -4.80
CA GLY A 124 -20.39 3.65 -4.63
C GLY A 124 -19.86 3.89 -3.20
N LEU A 125 -20.73 3.75 -2.18
CA LEU A 125 -20.37 4.04 -0.78
C LEU A 125 -19.64 2.87 -0.09
N VAL A 126 -19.63 1.69 -0.70
CA VAL A 126 -18.85 0.52 -0.24
C VAL A 126 -18.07 -0.02 -1.44
N HIS A 127 -16.73 0.02 -1.28
CA HIS A 127 -15.68 -0.11 -2.31
C HIS A 127 -15.69 1.05 -3.32
N SER A 128 -14.61 1.85 -3.31
CA SER A 128 -14.48 3.02 -4.19
C SER A 128 -14.57 2.55 -5.65
N PRO A 129 -15.56 3.00 -6.44
CA PRO A 129 -15.73 2.57 -7.82
C PRO A 129 -14.66 3.20 -8.75
N PHE A 130 -13.89 4.15 -8.24
CA PHE A 130 -12.86 4.86 -8.99
C PHE A 130 -11.48 4.27 -8.75
N PRO A 131 -10.66 4.11 -9.81
CA PRO A 131 -9.27 3.72 -9.67
C PRO A 131 -8.49 4.74 -8.85
N SER A 132 -7.56 4.26 -8.04
CA SER A 132 -6.58 5.13 -7.41
C SER A 132 -5.51 5.50 -8.42
N LEU A 133 -5.37 6.80 -8.66
CA LEU A 133 -4.35 7.36 -9.53
C LEU A 133 -3.08 7.59 -8.71
N LEU A 134 -2.00 6.90 -9.07
CA LEU A 134 -0.71 7.02 -8.43
C LEU A 134 0.25 7.67 -9.44
N PRO A 135 0.33 9.02 -9.49
CA PRO A 135 1.26 9.70 -10.37
C PRO A 135 2.70 9.39 -9.95
N HIS A 136 3.59 9.21 -10.92
CA HIS A 136 5.02 9.13 -10.68
C HIS A 136 5.63 10.52 -10.82
N ASP A 137 6.08 11.08 -9.70
CA ASP A 137 6.70 12.41 -9.61
C ASP A 137 8.20 12.43 -9.97
N GLY A 138 8.78 11.28 -10.35
CA GLY A 138 10.21 11.13 -10.60
C GLY A 138 11.01 10.65 -9.37
N SER A 139 10.41 10.67 -8.18
CA SER A 139 11.02 10.19 -6.95
C SER A 139 10.87 8.67 -6.79
N ASN A 140 11.94 8.03 -6.30
CA ASN A 140 11.91 6.62 -5.88
C ASN A 140 11.06 6.39 -4.62
N THR A 141 10.61 7.45 -3.96
CA THR A 141 9.72 7.36 -2.79
C THR A 141 8.25 7.56 -3.11
N SER A 142 7.88 7.79 -4.38
CA SER A 142 6.48 7.94 -4.77
C SER A 142 5.68 6.65 -4.55
N ALA A 143 4.37 6.76 -4.40
CA ALA A 143 3.47 5.61 -4.35
C ALA A 143 3.55 4.75 -5.62
N ALA A 144 3.76 5.39 -6.78
CA ALA A 144 3.97 4.69 -8.03
C ALA A 144 5.28 3.89 -8.05
N ALA A 145 6.40 4.50 -7.61
CA ALA A 145 7.67 3.81 -7.47
C ALA A 145 7.57 2.63 -6.49
N ALA A 146 6.81 2.80 -5.40
CA ALA A 146 6.56 1.73 -4.45
C ALA A 146 5.91 0.50 -5.10
N VAL A 147 4.88 0.67 -5.94
CA VAL A 147 4.25 -0.45 -6.67
C VAL A 147 5.20 -1.07 -7.69
N ARG A 148 5.91 -0.25 -8.47
CA ARG A 148 6.94 -0.70 -9.43
C ARG A 148 7.96 -1.60 -8.74
N ASP A 149 8.50 -1.17 -7.60
CA ASP A 149 9.58 -1.89 -6.93
C ASP A 149 9.11 -3.25 -6.38
N ILE A 150 7.84 -3.37 -5.96
CA ILE A 150 7.23 -4.67 -5.62
C ILE A 150 7.19 -5.58 -6.85
N GLU A 151 6.82 -5.01 -8.00
CA GLU A 151 6.70 -5.77 -9.24
C GLU A 151 8.04 -6.24 -9.80
N ILE A 152 9.09 -5.42 -9.66
CA ILE A 152 10.45 -5.76 -10.08
C ILE A 152 11.10 -6.78 -9.12
N GLU A 153 11.03 -6.54 -7.80
CA GLU A 153 11.68 -7.42 -6.82
C GLU A 153 11.01 -8.79 -6.74
N LYS A 154 9.69 -8.84 -6.98
CA LYS A 154 8.93 -10.08 -6.95
C LYS A 154 8.02 -10.17 -8.17
N PRO A 155 8.57 -10.61 -9.32
CA PRO A 155 7.80 -10.81 -10.53
C PRO A 155 6.64 -11.76 -10.32
N CYS A 156 5.49 -11.44 -10.92
CA CYS A 156 4.30 -12.28 -10.87
C CYS A 156 3.96 -12.76 -12.28
N LEU A 157 3.79 -14.07 -12.45
CA LEU A 157 3.32 -14.64 -13.71
C LEU A 157 1.93 -14.10 -14.05
N PRO A 158 1.62 -13.84 -15.34
CA PRO A 158 0.31 -13.33 -15.76
C PRO A 158 -0.88 -14.11 -15.19
N SER A 159 -0.80 -15.45 -15.20
CA SER A 159 -1.86 -16.34 -14.70
C SER A 159 -2.09 -16.25 -13.18
N ALA A 160 -1.07 -15.86 -12.41
CA ALA A 160 -1.14 -15.78 -10.95
C ALA A 160 -1.55 -14.38 -10.43
N ARG A 161 -1.63 -13.36 -11.31
CA ARG A 161 -1.85 -11.97 -10.89
C ARG A 161 -3.16 -11.75 -10.14
N LYS A 162 -4.22 -12.49 -10.51
CA LYS A 162 -5.57 -12.37 -9.93
C LYS A 162 -5.68 -12.89 -8.49
N THR A 163 -4.74 -13.73 -8.07
CA THR A 163 -4.75 -14.36 -6.73
C THR A 163 -3.57 -13.93 -5.88
N THR A 164 -2.51 -13.39 -6.50
CA THR A 164 -1.33 -12.90 -5.79
C THR A 164 -1.62 -11.52 -5.19
N PRO A 165 -1.44 -11.29 -3.88
CA PRO A 165 -1.61 -9.99 -3.26
C PRO A 165 -0.60 -8.98 -3.80
N LEU A 166 -1.03 -7.72 -3.93
CA LEU A 166 -0.13 -6.60 -4.21
C LEU A 166 0.79 -6.34 -3.00
N PHE A 167 0.22 -6.34 -1.80
CA PHE A 167 0.95 -6.24 -0.54
C PHE A 167 0.88 -7.57 0.19
N GLY A 168 1.94 -8.36 0.07
CA GLY A 168 2.03 -9.69 0.68
C GLY A 168 3.36 -9.94 1.35
N ASP A 169 3.43 -11.03 2.09
CA ASP A 169 4.63 -11.51 2.76
C ASP A 169 5.65 -12.12 1.79
N GLU A 170 6.74 -12.67 2.35
CA GLU A 170 7.81 -13.33 1.62
C GLU A 170 7.33 -14.50 0.75
N ASN A 171 6.16 -15.07 1.06
CA ASN A 171 5.58 -16.22 0.38
C ASN A 171 4.39 -15.85 -0.51
N ASN A 172 4.18 -14.57 -0.81
CA ASN A 172 3.03 -14.08 -1.59
C ASN A 172 1.68 -14.34 -0.90
N ARG A 173 1.67 -14.41 0.45
CA ARG A 173 0.43 -14.49 1.21
C ARG A 173 0.00 -13.09 1.63
N PRO A 174 -1.32 -12.79 1.60
CA PRO A 174 -1.81 -11.52 2.10
C PRO A 174 -1.49 -11.40 3.60
N PHE A 175 -1.24 -10.17 4.05
CA PHE A 175 -1.09 -9.93 5.49
C PHE A 175 -2.43 -10.09 6.20
N THR A 176 -2.39 -10.57 7.44
CA THR A 176 -3.50 -10.41 8.37
C THR A 176 -3.42 -9.03 9.03
N TYR A 177 -4.55 -8.54 9.54
CA TYR A 177 -4.57 -7.30 10.33
C TYR A 177 -3.59 -7.34 11.51
N SER A 178 -3.55 -8.46 12.25
CA SER A 178 -2.69 -8.59 13.43
C SER A 178 -1.20 -8.49 13.08
N VAL A 179 -0.78 -9.08 11.96
CA VAL A 179 0.61 -8.98 11.47
C VAL A 179 0.92 -7.54 11.09
N LEU A 180 0.08 -6.93 10.26
CA LEU A 180 0.32 -5.58 9.76
C LEU A 180 0.31 -4.54 10.89
N HIS A 181 -0.62 -4.67 11.83
CA HIS A 181 -0.70 -3.79 13.01
C HIS A 181 0.53 -3.95 13.92
N ARG A 182 0.98 -5.19 14.15
CA ARG A 182 2.18 -5.47 14.96
C ARG A 182 3.44 -4.87 14.35
N GLU A 183 3.64 -4.99 13.04
CA GLU A 183 4.83 -4.43 12.39
C GLU A 183 4.81 -2.90 12.42
N LEU A 184 3.66 -2.26 12.17
CA LEU A 184 3.51 -0.82 12.34
C LEU A 184 3.82 -0.39 13.79
N ARG A 185 3.30 -1.13 14.77
CA ARG A 185 3.54 -0.85 16.19
C ARG A 185 5.03 -0.89 16.54
N LYS A 186 5.80 -1.84 16.01
CA LYS A 186 7.26 -1.93 16.24
C LYS A 186 7.97 -0.68 15.75
N VAL A 187 7.65 -0.20 14.54
CA VAL A 187 8.26 0.99 13.95
C VAL A 187 7.90 2.23 14.77
N LEU A 188 6.61 2.41 15.06
CA LEU A 188 6.15 3.56 15.83
C LEU A 188 6.69 3.58 17.27
N THR A 189 6.76 2.42 17.92
CA THR A 189 7.35 2.32 19.27
C THR A 189 8.82 2.73 19.27
N ALA A 190 9.58 2.35 18.23
CA ALA A 190 10.97 2.75 18.10
C ALA A 190 11.14 4.27 17.89
N LEU A 191 10.17 4.92 17.24
CA LEU A 191 10.23 6.35 16.91
C LEU A 191 9.64 7.26 18.00
N LEU A 192 8.56 6.82 18.66
CA LEU A 192 7.75 7.66 19.55
C LEU A 192 7.68 7.12 20.99
N GLY A 193 8.21 5.92 21.24
CA GLY A 193 8.00 5.18 22.46
C GLY A 193 6.64 4.46 22.50
N ALA A 194 6.54 3.46 23.38
CA ALA A 194 5.38 2.57 23.44
C ALA A 194 4.07 3.32 23.70
N ARG A 195 4.07 4.32 24.59
CA ARG A 195 2.87 5.05 24.99
C ARG A 195 2.29 5.93 23.89
N ALA A 196 3.11 6.63 23.11
CA ALA A 196 2.61 7.44 22.00
C ALA A 196 2.17 6.55 20.84
N ALA A 197 2.92 5.48 20.57
CA ALA A 197 2.61 4.60 19.46
C ALA A 197 1.31 3.77 19.64
N SER A 198 0.73 3.65 20.85
CA SER A 198 -0.59 2.98 21.04
C SER A 198 -1.73 3.78 20.45
N LEU A 199 -1.52 5.07 20.21
CA LEU A 199 -2.54 5.98 19.70
C LEU A 199 -2.78 5.80 18.20
N TYR A 200 -1.87 5.12 17.49
CA TYR A 200 -1.92 4.98 16.05
C TYR A 200 -2.23 3.55 15.60
N SER A 201 -2.80 3.45 14.40
CA SER A 201 -3.14 2.21 13.71
C SER A 201 -3.20 2.47 12.20
N TRP A 202 -3.43 1.43 11.39
CA TRP A 202 -3.68 1.62 9.96
C TRP A 202 -4.94 2.43 9.67
N HIS A 203 -5.96 2.35 10.54
CA HIS A 203 -7.14 3.23 10.45
C HIS A 203 -6.79 4.70 10.70
N SER A 204 -5.85 4.96 11.61
CA SER A 204 -5.38 6.32 11.91
C SER A 204 -4.76 7.02 10.70
N LEU A 205 -4.13 6.25 9.79
CA LEU A 205 -3.57 6.77 8.54
C LEU A 205 -4.68 7.25 7.59
N ARG A 206 -5.72 6.42 7.38
CA ARG A 206 -6.88 6.82 6.57
C ARG A 206 -7.61 8.03 7.16
N SER A 207 -7.81 8.08 8.48
CA SER A 207 -8.40 9.25 9.15
C SER A 207 -7.55 10.51 8.98
N GLY A 208 -6.23 10.38 9.08
CA GLY A 208 -5.30 11.48 8.88
C GLY A 208 -5.29 12.01 7.45
N LEU A 209 -5.35 11.12 6.46
CA LEU A 209 -5.52 11.51 5.05
C LEU A 209 -6.82 12.28 4.83
N ALA A 210 -7.94 11.80 5.38
CA ALA A 210 -9.22 12.50 5.25
C ALA A 210 -9.16 13.92 5.83
N CYS A 211 -8.50 14.12 6.98
CA CYS A 211 -8.28 15.45 7.56
C CYS A 211 -7.36 16.32 6.69
N ALA A 212 -6.30 15.75 6.11
CA ALA A 212 -5.35 16.50 5.27
C ALA A 212 -5.93 16.94 3.92
N LEU A 213 -7.00 16.29 3.43
CA LEU A 213 -7.71 16.67 2.21
C LEU A 213 -8.78 17.75 2.43
N GLN A 214 -9.18 17.97 3.68
CA GLN A 214 -10.18 19.00 4.04
C GLN A 214 -9.54 20.39 4.27
N SER A 215 -8.23 20.45 4.43
CA SER A 215 -7.42 21.66 4.63
C SER A 215 -6.84 22.17 3.33
#